data_AF-A0A1G0E8P2-F1
#
_entry.id   AF-A0A1G0E8P2-F1
#
_cell.length_a   1.000
_cell.length_b   1.000
_cell.length_c   1.000
_cell.angle_alpha   90.00
_cell.angle_beta   90.00
_cell.angle_gamma   90.00
#
_symmetry.space_group_name_H-M   'P 1'
#
loop_
_entity.id
_entity.type
_entity.pdbx_description
1 polymer ?
#
loop_
_entity_poly.entity_id
_entity_poly.type
_entity_poly.pdbx_seq_one_letter_code
_entity_poly.pdbx_strand_id
1 'polypeptide(L)'
;MPDNRSVESEEGETILETSLRLGIPHTHVCGGNARCSTCRVIILDGLENCCERNSREQGLADRLHFSPQIRLACQTLITGHVALRRLVLDEADVELTSQLTPDKTPITAGEEKKIAILFADIRKFTAFSESLPPYDVIHVLNRYFDQMGKVINRNGGYIDNYMGDGLMALFGVDDPQEATLKAVRAGLGMLNNSGHIWKTFTR
;
A
#
# COMPACT_ATOMS: atom_id res chain seq x y z
N MET A 1 -3.94 -1.70 33.22
CA MET A 1 -3.64 -1.53 31.79
C MET A 1 -3.08 -2.85 31.28
N PRO A 2 -3.40 -3.32 30.06
CA PRO A 2 -3.16 -4.71 29.66
C PRO A 2 -1.72 -5.19 29.86
N ASP A 3 -0.73 -4.31 29.71
CA ASP A 3 0.67 -4.68 29.92
C ASP A 3 1.17 -4.48 31.36
N ASN A 4 0.57 -3.54 32.11
CA ASN A 4 0.97 -3.11 33.48
C ASN A 4 2.48 -3.20 33.77
N ARG A 5 3.28 -2.74 32.81
CA ARG A 5 4.73 -2.91 32.78
C ARG A 5 5.41 -1.56 32.76
N SER A 6 6.50 -1.44 33.51
CA SER A 6 7.43 -0.33 33.46
C SER A 6 8.70 -0.81 32.76
N VAL A 7 9.18 -0.02 31.81
CA VAL A 7 10.35 -0.35 30.98
C VAL A 7 11.24 0.87 30.82
N GLU A 8 12.52 0.63 30.59
CA GLU A 8 13.51 1.68 30.31
C GLU A 8 13.84 1.71 28.81
N SER A 9 13.73 2.90 28.20
CA SER A 9 14.18 3.17 26.84
C SER A 9 15.66 3.50 26.83
N GLU A 10 16.37 3.13 25.76
CA GLU A 10 17.73 3.61 25.54
C GLU A 10 17.72 5.00 24.88
N GLU A 11 18.82 5.74 24.99
CA GLU A 11 18.92 7.08 24.42
C GLU A 11 18.81 7.04 22.90
N GLY A 12 17.88 7.81 22.34
CA GLY A 12 17.65 7.87 20.89
C GLY A 12 16.74 6.77 20.34
N GLU A 13 16.19 5.87 21.16
CA GLU A 13 15.19 4.90 20.74
C GLU A 13 13.77 5.48 20.71
N THR A 14 13.01 5.07 19.72
CA THR A 14 11.56 5.30 19.67
C THR A 14 10.82 4.37 20.61
N ILE A 15 9.59 4.74 20.99
CA ILE A 15 8.70 3.88 21.79
C ILE A 15 8.50 2.50 21.12
N LEU A 16 8.44 2.45 19.78
CA LEU A 16 8.33 1.18 19.05
C LEU A 16 9.59 0.32 19.21
N GLU A 17 10.78 0.89 19.00
CA GLU A 17 12.05 0.16 19.14
C GLU A 17 12.23 -0.36 20.56
N THR A 18 11.96 0.47 21.56
CA THR A 18 11.96 0.05 22.98
C THR A 18 11.00 -1.13 23.22
N SER A 19 9.78 -1.04 22.68
CA SER A 19 8.78 -2.12 22.82
C SER A 19 9.30 -3.44 22.22
N LEU A 20 9.78 -3.40 20.98
CA LEU A 20 10.23 -4.59 20.25
C LEU A 20 11.50 -5.20 20.87
N ARG A 21 12.47 -4.37 21.28
CA ARG A 21 13.71 -4.81 21.94
C ARG A 21 13.41 -5.57 23.24
N LEU A 22 12.42 -5.13 24.00
CA LEU A 22 12.01 -5.74 25.27
C LEU A 22 10.95 -6.84 25.11
N GLY A 23 10.65 -7.25 23.87
CA GLY A 23 9.70 -8.31 23.58
C GLY A 23 8.24 -7.96 23.91
N ILE A 24 7.90 -6.67 23.94
CA ILE A 24 6.52 -6.20 24.06
C ILE A 24 5.92 -6.16 22.65
N PRO A 25 4.88 -6.96 22.36
CA PRO A 25 4.23 -6.93 21.06
C PRO A 25 3.70 -5.54 20.73
N HIS A 26 4.03 -5.03 19.55
CA HIS A 26 3.62 -3.70 19.12
C HIS A 26 3.39 -3.70 17.61
N THR A 27 2.15 -3.45 17.18
CA THR A 27 1.77 -3.55 15.76
C THR A 27 2.36 -2.43 14.90
N HIS A 28 3.04 -2.74 13.80
CA HIS A 28 3.75 -1.76 12.97
C HIS A 28 3.85 -2.15 11.48
N VAL A 29 2.71 -2.20 10.78
CA VAL A 29 2.62 -2.80 9.44
C VAL A 29 3.55 -2.18 8.39
N CYS A 30 3.78 -0.87 8.45
CA CYS A 30 4.71 -0.18 7.54
C CYS A 30 6.20 -0.29 7.93
N GLY A 31 6.56 -1.14 8.89
CA GLY A 31 7.95 -1.25 9.39
C GLY A 31 8.44 0.00 10.13
N GLY A 32 7.54 0.76 10.75
CA GLY A 32 7.90 1.97 11.50
C GLY A 32 8.05 3.26 10.67
N ASN A 33 7.56 3.30 9.43
CA ASN A 33 7.69 4.46 8.53
C ASN A 33 6.56 5.51 8.61
N ALA A 34 5.70 5.45 9.63
CA ALA A 34 4.54 6.34 9.81
C ALA A 34 3.55 6.36 8.62
N ARG A 35 3.32 5.19 7.99
CA ARG A 35 2.40 5.05 6.85
C ARG A 35 1.10 4.29 7.17
N CYS A 36 1.09 3.43 8.19
CA CYS A 36 -0.03 2.52 8.47
C CYS A 36 -0.90 2.92 9.68
N SER A 37 -0.46 3.85 10.54
CA SER A 37 -1.12 4.20 11.83
C SER A 37 -1.30 3.06 12.85
N THR A 38 -0.78 1.86 12.62
CA THR A 38 -1.03 0.72 13.52
C THR A 38 -0.22 0.77 14.82
N CYS A 39 0.89 1.52 14.86
CA CYS A 39 1.72 1.69 16.07
C CYS A 39 1.21 2.81 16.99
N ARG A 40 -0.09 3.11 16.92
CA ARG A 40 -0.71 4.21 17.67
C ARG A 40 -0.69 3.92 19.16
N VAL A 41 -0.23 4.92 19.91
CA VAL A 41 -0.34 4.96 21.37
C VAL A 41 -1.08 6.22 21.78
N ILE A 42 -1.81 6.15 22.88
CA ILE A 42 -2.30 7.32 23.59
C ILE A 42 -1.40 7.56 24.80
N ILE A 43 -0.83 8.76 24.88
CA ILE A 43 -0.08 9.23 26.03
C ILE A 43 -1.06 9.62 27.12
N LEU A 44 -0.98 8.93 28.25
CA LEU A 44 -1.81 9.15 29.43
C LEU A 44 -1.18 10.18 30.37
N ASP A 45 0.15 10.19 30.46
CA ASP A 45 0.94 11.11 31.29
C ASP A 45 2.35 11.30 30.70
N GLY A 46 2.96 12.47 30.94
CA GLY A 46 4.31 12.81 30.46
C GLY A 46 4.39 13.18 28.97
N LEU A 47 3.36 13.83 28.40
CA LEU A 47 3.36 14.23 26.99
C LEU A 47 4.49 15.22 26.67
N GLU A 48 4.85 16.07 27.62
CA GLU A 48 5.97 17.00 27.56
C GLU A 48 7.34 16.33 27.44
N ASN A 49 7.44 15.05 27.83
CA ASN A 49 8.66 14.25 27.70
C ASN A 49 8.75 13.55 26.33
N CYS A 50 7.71 13.68 25.49
CA CYS A 50 7.73 13.18 24.12
C CYS A 50 8.30 14.25 23.19
N CYS A 51 9.09 13.84 22.20
CA CYS A 51 9.55 14.77 21.17
C CYS A 51 8.38 15.39 20.38
N GLU A 52 8.61 16.56 19.80
CA GLU A 52 7.67 17.13 18.83
C GLU A 52 7.44 16.17 17.66
N ARG A 53 6.26 16.26 17.03
CA ARG A 53 5.95 15.43 15.86
C ARG A 53 6.91 15.81 14.74
N ASN A 54 7.59 14.82 14.18
CA ASN A 54 8.31 15.01 12.94
C ASN A 54 7.32 15.12 11.76
N SER A 55 7.81 15.49 10.57
CA SER A 55 6.98 15.70 9.37
C SER A 55 6.16 14.46 8.97
N ARG A 56 6.68 13.25 9.18
CA ARG A 56 5.99 11.99 8.84
C ARG A 56 4.82 11.74 9.79
N GLU A 57 5.06 11.89 11.09
CA GLU A 57 4.02 11.76 12.10
C GLU A 57 2.96 12.84 11.95
N GLN A 58 3.37 14.10 11.76
CA GLN A 58 2.45 15.22 11.58
C GLN A 58 1.54 15.00 10.36
N GLY A 59 2.09 14.56 9.22
CA GLY A 59 1.29 14.31 8.02
C GLY A 59 0.27 13.17 8.17
N LEU A 60 0.49 12.20 9.07
CA LEU A 60 -0.52 11.19 9.39
C LEU A 60 -1.52 11.71 10.43
N ALA A 61 -1.04 12.47 11.41
CA ALA A 61 -1.86 13.10 12.43
C ALA A 61 -2.88 14.09 11.85
N ASP A 62 -2.49 14.89 10.85
CA ASP A 62 -3.38 15.83 10.19
C ASP A 62 -4.47 15.09 9.41
N ARG A 63 -4.10 14.07 8.62
CA ARG A 63 -5.03 13.28 7.81
C ARG A 63 -6.07 12.52 8.66
N LEU A 64 -5.63 11.98 9.79
CA LEU A 64 -6.47 11.17 10.68
C LEU A 64 -6.97 11.95 11.91
N HIS A 65 -6.73 13.26 11.97
CA HIS A 65 -7.18 14.17 13.02
C HIS A 65 -6.78 13.73 14.44
N PHE A 66 -5.51 13.37 14.64
CA PHE A 66 -5.00 12.95 15.95
C PHE A 66 -4.88 14.12 16.92
N SER A 67 -5.46 13.98 18.11
CA SER A 67 -5.16 14.86 19.24
C SER A 67 -3.66 14.78 19.60
N PRO A 68 -3.08 15.78 20.28
CA PRO A 68 -1.66 15.76 20.67
C PRO A 68 -1.25 14.52 21.48
N GLN A 69 -2.18 13.95 22.25
CA GLN A 69 -1.98 12.75 23.06
C GLN A 69 -1.85 11.47 22.24
N ILE A 70 -2.39 11.44 21.02
CA ILE A 70 -2.23 10.29 20.13
C ILE A 70 -0.92 10.45 19.38
N ARG A 71 0.02 9.54 19.63
CA ARG A 71 1.35 9.53 19.03
C ARG A 71 1.58 8.26 18.25
N LEU A 72 2.49 8.32 17.27
CA LEU A 72 3.00 7.13 16.61
C LEU A 72 4.23 6.63 17.36
N ALA A 73 4.13 5.44 17.93
CA ALA A 73 5.24 4.86 18.70
C ALA A 73 6.51 4.73 17.86
N CYS A 74 6.38 4.53 16.55
CA CYS A 74 7.53 4.42 15.64
C CYS A 74 8.25 5.74 15.34
N GLN A 75 7.71 6.88 15.76
CA GLN A 75 8.30 8.21 15.51
C GLN A 75 8.59 8.99 16.79
N THR A 76 8.08 8.52 17.92
CA THR A 76 8.14 9.26 19.18
C THR A 76 9.33 8.81 20.00
N LEU A 77 10.26 9.74 20.21
CA LEU A 77 11.35 9.62 21.18
C LEU A 77 10.87 10.15 22.53
N ILE A 78 11.41 9.60 23.62
CA ILE A 78 11.12 10.06 24.98
C ILE A 78 12.39 10.50 25.69
N THR A 79 12.29 11.55 26.51
CA THR A 79 13.41 12.10 27.31
C THR A 79 13.20 11.95 28.81
N GLY A 80 12.05 11.43 29.23
CA GLY A 80 11.65 11.27 30.63
C GLY A 80 10.55 10.23 30.78
N HIS A 81 9.95 10.17 31.97
CA HIS A 81 8.89 9.21 32.26
C HIS A 81 7.63 9.51 31.43
N VAL A 82 7.09 8.48 30.79
CA VAL A 82 5.87 8.55 30.00
C VAL A 82 4.97 7.37 30.33
N ALA A 83 3.72 7.64 30.69
CA ALA A 83 2.70 6.61 30.79
C ALA A 83 1.88 6.60 29.50
N LEU A 84 1.78 5.44 28.84
CA LEU A 84 1.05 5.31 27.58
C LEU A 84 0.18 4.06 27.56
N ARG A 85 -0.75 4.03 26.61
CA ARG A 85 -1.57 2.86 26.29
C ARG A 85 -1.53 2.62 24.79
N ARG A 86 -1.26 1.38 24.39
CA ARG A 86 -1.37 0.93 22.99
C ARG A 86 -2.85 0.96 22.58
N LEU A 87 -3.14 1.54 21.42
CA LEU A 87 -4.51 1.64 20.88
C LEU A 87 -4.86 0.47 19.96
N VAL A 88 -3.86 -0.26 19.47
CA VAL A 88 -3.99 -1.46 18.65
C VAL A 88 -3.19 -2.54 19.38
N LEU A 89 -3.86 -3.49 20.02
CA LEU A 89 -3.20 -4.46 20.91
C LEU A 89 -2.80 -5.75 20.18
N ASP A 90 -3.56 -6.15 19.17
CA ASP A 90 -3.34 -7.39 18.40
C ASP A 90 -3.82 -7.27 16.94
N GLU A 91 -3.72 -8.36 16.18
CA GLU A 91 -4.17 -8.44 14.78
C GLU A 91 -5.69 -8.26 14.65
N ALA A 92 -6.48 -8.66 15.65
CA ALA A 92 -7.93 -8.49 15.64
C ALA A 92 -8.33 -7.00 15.79
N ASP A 93 -7.58 -6.21 16.57
CA ASP A 93 -7.74 -4.76 16.65
C ASP A 93 -7.35 -4.04 15.34
N VAL A 94 -6.42 -4.61 14.57
CA VAL A 94 -6.09 -4.07 13.23
C VAL A 94 -7.27 -4.25 12.29
N GLU A 95 -7.89 -5.43 12.29
CA GLU A 95 -9.09 -5.71 11.49
C GLU A 95 -10.25 -4.79 11.89
N LEU A 96 -10.50 -4.61 13.19
CA LEU A 96 -11.56 -3.74 13.72
C LEU A 96 -11.34 -2.24 13.40
N THR A 97 -10.09 -1.78 13.38
CA THR A 97 -9.77 -0.38 13.05
C THR A 97 -9.62 -0.10 11.56
N SER A 98 -9.57 -1.14 10.71
CA SER A 98 -9.40 -1.02 9.26
C SER A 98 -10.66 -0.59 8.48
N GLN A 99 -11.80 -0.37 9.15
CA GLN A 99 -13.13 -0.23 8.54
C GLN A 99 -13.51 -1.48 7.73
N LEU A 100 -14.19 -2.43 8.37
CA LEU A 100 -14.74 -3.60 7.71
C LEU A 100 -16.26 -3.64 7.78
N THR A 101 -16.87 -3.54 6.59
CA THR A 101 -18.16 -4.15 6.26
C THR A 101 -18.08 -5.68 6.44
N PRO A 102 -19.20 -6.37 6.75
CA PRO A 102 -19.17 -7.65 7.49
C PRO A 102 -18.81 -8.92 6.73
N ASP A 103 -18.38 -8.88 5.46
CA ASP A 103 -18.51 -10.05 4.57
C ASP A 103 -17.28 -10.42 3.73
N LYS A 104 -16.05 -10.16 4.19
CA LYS A 104 -14.85 -10.68 3.51
C LYS A 104 -13.80 -11.21 4.48
N THR A 105 -13.18 -12.31 4.06
CA THR A 105 -11.95 -12.97 4.56
C THR A 105 -11.01 -12.04 5.32
N PRO A 106 -10.34 -12.52 6.39
CA PRO A 106 -9.46 -11.72 7.23
C PRO A 106 -8.53 -10.90 6.35
N ILE A 107 -8.70 -9.58 6.39
CA ILE A 107 -7.83 -8.66 5.69
C ILE A 107 -6.53 -8.71 6.47
N THR A 108 -5.57 -9.49 5.98
CA THR A 108 -4.17 -9.39 6.40
C THR A 108 -3.83 -7.90 6.43
N ALA A 109 -3.47 -7.39 7.61
CA ALA A 109 -3.11 -6.01 7.85
C ALA A 109 -2.29 -5.46 6.66
N GLY A 110 -2.88 -4.57 5.85
CA GLY A 110 -2.39 -4.28 4.51
C GLY A 110 -0.90 -3.90 4.50
N GLU A 111 -0.07 -4.68 3.80
CA GLU A 111 1.38 -4.54 3.84
C GLU A 111 1.90 -3.43 2.91
N GLU A 112 3.02 -2.81 3.30
CA GLU A 112 3.74 -1.89 2.43
C GLU A 112 4.79 -2.64 1.61
N LYS A 113 4.61 -2.69 0.29
CA LYS A 113 5.54 -3.32 -0.65
C LYS A 113 6.06 -2.35 -1.69
N LYS A 114 7.34 -2.50 -2.05
CA LYS A 114 7.95 -1.79 -3.17
C LYS A 114 7.71 -2.60 -4.45
N ILE A 115 6.78 -2.14 -5.27
CA ILE A 115 6.37 -2.79 -6.52
C ILE A 115 6.61 -1.87 -7.73
N ALA A 116 6.54 -2.42 -8.94
CA ALA A 116 6.49 -1.65 -10.17
C ALA A 116 5.08 -1.72 -10.77
N ILE A 117 4.56 -0.57 -11.22
CA ILE A 117 3.23 -0.44 -11.82
C ILE A 117 3.39 0.01 -13.28
N LEU A 118 2.73 -0.70 -14.19
CA LEU A 118 2.65 -0.35 -15.60
C LEU A 118 1.21 0.08 -15.92
N PHE A 119 1.08 1.29 -16.47
CA PHE A 119 -0.16 1.76 -17.06
C PHE A 119 -0.04 1.74 -18.58
N ALA A 120 -1.07 1.28 -19.27
CA ALA A 120 -1.17 1.34 -20.72
C ALA A 120 -2.56 1.78 -21.14
N ASP A 121 -2.63 2.54 -22.23
CA ASP A 121 -3.85 3.13 -22.74
C ASP A 121 -3.85 3.14 -24.29
N ILE A 122 -5.03 3.06 -24.90
CA ILE A 122 -5.20 2.99 -26.35
C ILE A 122 -5.32 4.40 -26.91
N ARG A 123 -4.34 4.79 -27.73
CA ARG A 123 -4.35 6.08 -28.42
C ARG A 123 -5.59 6.22 -29.32
N LYS A 124 -6.31 7.34 -29.16
CA LYS A 124 -7.49 7.72 -29.96
C LYS A 124 -8.68 6.75 -29.85
N PHE A 125 -8.80 6.02 -28.74
CA PHE A 125 -9.89 5.08 -28.54
C PHE A 125 -11.28 5.73 -28.56
N THR A 126 -11.44 6.94 -28.01
CA THR A 126 -12.73 7.63 -27.98
C THR A 126 -13.35 7.74 -29.38
N ALA A 127 -12.61 8.31 -30.33
CA ALA A 127 -13.06 8.45 -31.72
C ALA A 127 -13.31 7.09 -32.40
N PHE A 128 -12.52 6.08 -32.07
CA PHE A 128 -12.71 4.70 -32.55
C PHE A 128 -14.02 4.10 -32.01
N SER A 129 -14.28 4.24 -30.72
CA SER A 129 -15.47 3.69 -30.04
C SER A 129 -16.78 4.34 -30.49
N GLU A 130 -16.76 5.63 -30.85
CA GLU A 130 -17.93 6.34 -31.37
C GLU A 130 -18.30 5.90 -32.79
N SER A 131 -17.32 5.41 -33.56
CA SER A 131 -17.50 4.99 -34.96
C SER A 131 -17.98 3.55 -35.12
N LEU A 132 -18.09 2.78 -34.03
CA LEU A 132 -18.41 1.35 -34.06
C LEU A 132 -19.60 0.99 -33.18
N PRO A 133 -20.36 -0.05 -33.53
CA PRO A 133 -21.34 -0.64 -32.63
C PRO A 133 -20.70 -1.09 -31.31
N PRO A 134 -21.40 -0.97 -30.16
CA PRO A 134 -20.85 -1.33 -28.85
C PRO A 134 -20.29 -2.75 -28.76
N TYR A 135 -20.93 -3.71 -29.43
CA TYR A 135 -20.46 -5.10 -29.47
C TYR A 135 -19.06 -5.23 -30.10
N ASP A 136 -18.81 -4.51 -31.19
CA ASP A 136 -17.54 -4.56 -31.90
C ASP A 136 -16.43 -3.88 -31.10
N VAL A 137 -16.75 -2.79 -30.40
CA VAL A 137 -15.83 -2.11 -29.48
C VAL A 137 -15.36 -3.07 -28.38
N ILE A 138 -16.32 -3.76 -27.73
CA ILE A 138 -16.01 -4.73 -26.67
C ILE A 138 -15.20 -5.90 -27.21
N HIS A 139 -15.52 -6.39 -28.42
CA HIS A 139 -14.78 -7.47 -29.05
C HIS A 139 -13.30 -7.11 -29.27
N VAL A 140 -13.04 -5.89 -29.76
CA VAL A 140 -11.68 -5.39 -29.99
C VAL A 140 -10.93 -5.21 -28.67
N LEU A 141 -11.57 -4.62 -27.66
CA LEU A 141 -10.98 -4.46 -26.33
C LEU A 141 -10.59 -5.81 -25.70
N ASN A 142 -11.49 -6.79 -25.72
CA ASN A 142 -11.22 -8.11 -25.16
C ASN A 142 -10.01 -8.79 -25.82
N ARG A 143 -9.87 -8.64 -27.15
CA ARG A 143 -8.72 -9.19 -27.87
C ARG A 143 -7.43 -8.42 -27.57
N TYR A 144 -7.50 -7.10 -27.45
CA TYR A 144 -6.36 -6.29 -27.02
C TYR A 144 -5.89 -6.71 -25.61
N PHE A 145 -6.81 -6.77 -24.64
CA PHE A 145 -6.50 -7.15 -23.27
C PHE A 145 -5.97 -8.57 -23.12
N ASP A 146 -6.49 -9.55 -23.87
CA ASP A 146 -5.95 -10.92 -23.90
C ASP A 146 -4.49 -10.94 -24.38
N GLN A 147 -4.17 -10.22 -25.47
CA GLN A 147 -2.81 -10.17 -26.00
C GLN A 147 -1.85 -9.46 -25.05
N MET A 148 -2.25 -8.31 -24.49
CA MET A 148 -1.43 -7.57 -23.53
C MET A 148 -1.23 -8.38 -22.25
N GLY A 149 -2.29 -9.01 -21.74
CA GLY A 149 -2.24 -9.89 -20.57
C GLY A 149 -1.26 -11.05 -20.75
N LYS A 150 -1.23 -11.68 -21.94
CA LYS A 150 -0.24 -12.72 -22.26
C LYS A 150 1.20 -12.21 -22.23
N VAL A 151 1.46 -10.95 -22.61
CA VAL A 151 2.80 -10.36 -22.55
C VAL A 151 3.18 -10.04 -21.11
N ILE A 152 2.26 -9.43 -20.36
CA ILE A 152 2.43 -9.06 -18.95
C ILE A 152 2.74 -10.30 -18.11
N ASN A 153 1.90 -11.34 -18.23
CA ASN A 153 2.07 -12.60 -17.51
C ASN A 153 3.39 -13.29 -17.84
N ARG A 154 3.82 -13.28 -19.12
CA ARG A 154 5.12 -13.85 -19.52
C ARG A 154 6.33 -13.14 -18.92
N ASN A 155 6.17 -11.88 -18.49
CA ASN A 155 7.21 -11.11 -17.83
C ASN A 155 7.04 -11.09 -16.30
N GLY A 156 6.14 -11.91 -15.73
CA GLY A 156 5.97 -12.02 -14.28
C GLY A 156 5.19 -10.86 -13.64
N GLY A 157 4.38 -10.14 -14.42
CA GLY A 157 3.35 -9.25 -13.88
C GLY A 157 1.96 -9.86 -14.02
N TYR A 158 0.97 -9.20 -13.45
CA TYR A 158 -0.44 -9.52 -13.67
C TYR A 158 -1.26 -8.23 -13.82
N ILE A 159 -2.41 -8.31 -14.48
CA ILE A 159 -3.32 -7.18 -14.60
C ILE A 159 -4.16 -7.11 -13.32
N ASP A 160 -4.08 -5.98 -12.64
CA ASP A 160 -4.85 -5.72 -11.42
C ASP A 160 -6.22 -5.12 -11.75
N ASN A 161 -6.25 -4.18 -12.70
CA ASN A 161 -7.47 -3.50 -13.09
C ASN A 161 -7.51 -3.13 -14.58
N TYR A 162 -8.73 -3.12 -15.13
CA TYR A 162 -9.07 -2.54 -16.43
C TYR A 162 -9.78 -1.21 -16.20
N MET A 163 -9.34 -0.16 -16.88
CA MET A 163 -9.84 1.21 -16.68
C MET A 163 -10.27 1.79 -18.03
N GLY A 164 -11.50 1.48 -18.45
CA GLY A 164 -11.99 1.84 -19.77
C GLY A 164 -11.24 1.06 -20.87
N ASP A 165 -10.51 1.78 -21.70
CA ASP A 165 -9.60 1.27 -22.73
C ASP A 165 -8.16 1.03 -22.24
N GLY A 166 -7.87 1.45 -21.01
CA GLY A 166 -6.59 1.23 -20.37
C GLY A 166 -6.53 0.00 -19.46
N LEU A 167 -5.32 -0.36 -19.09
CA LEU A 167 -5.03 -1.39 -18.09
C LEU A 167 -3.96 -0.92 -17.09
N MET A 168 -4.04 -1.47 -15.87
CA MET A 168 -3.03 -1.35 -14.84
C MET A 168 -2.47 -2.74 -14.51
N ALA A 169 -1.16 -2.90 -14.63
CA ALA A 169 -0.46 -4.12 -14.31
C ALA A 169 0.55 -3.93 -13.17
N LEU A 170 0.61 -4.91 -12.28
CA LEU A 170 1.49 -4.91 -11.12
C LEU A 170 2.60 -5.94 -11.32
N PHE A 171 3.80 -5.57 -10.89
CA PHE A 171 4.99 -6.41 -10.94
C PHE A 171 5.67 -6.41 -9.57
N GLY A 172 6.04 -7.61 -9.13
CA GLY A 172 6.78 -7.83 -7.89
C GLY A 172 5.98 -7.79 -6.60
N VAL A 173 4.69 -8.13 -6.67
CA VAL A 173 3.81 -8.28 -5.49
C VAL A 173 4.23 -9.50 -4.66
N ASP A 174 4.50 -10.63 -5.31
CA ASP A 174 5.00 -11.85 -4.65
C ASP A 174 6.53 -11.96 -4.70
N ASP A 175 7.15 -11.52 -5.80
CA ASP A 175 8.60 -11.56 -6.01
C ASP A 175 9.14 -10.17 -6.43
N PRO A 176 9.63 -9.35 -5.48
CA PRO A 176 10.10 -8.00 -5.78
C PRO A 176 11.38 -7.98 -6.63
N GLN A 177 12.03 -9.14 -6.86
CA GLN A 177 13.24 -9.18 -7.68
C GLN A 177 12.96 -8.72 -9.11
N GLU A 178 13.79 -7.76 -9.55
CA GLU A 178 13.74 -7.22 -10.91
C GLU A 178 12.37 -6.66 -11.33
N ALA A 179 11.47 -6.30 -10.39
CA ALA A 179 10.11 -5.86 -10.69
C ALA A 179 10.06 -4.74 -11.75
N THR A 180 10.92 -3.73 -11.63
CA THR A 180 11.05 -2.64 -12.62
C THR A 180 11.51 -3.14 -13.99
N LEU A 181 12.50 -4.03 -14.03
CA LEU A 181 13.04 -4.56 -15.28
C LEU A 181 12.01 -5.46 -15.99
N LYS A 182 11.30 -6.30 -15.22
CA LYS A 182 10.16 -7.11 -15.68
C LYS A 182 9.06 -6.23 -16.29
N ALA A 183 8.69 -5.14 -15.61
CA ALA A 183 7.70 -4.17 -16.11
C ALA A 183 8.15 -3.50 -17.43
N VAL A 184 9.41 -3.07 -17.52
CA VAL A 184 9.95 -2.45 -18.75
C VAL A 184 9.99 -3.47 -19.91
N ARG A 185 10.42 -4.71 -19.65
CA ARG A 185 10.40 -5.79 -20.66
C ARG A 185 8.98 -6.08 -21.14
N ALA A 186 8.00 -6.09 -20.23
CA ALA A 186 6.59 -6.22 -20.59
C ALA A 186 6.13 -5.07 -21.51
N GLY A 187 6.43 -3.82 -21.16
CA GLY A 187 6.09 -2.65 -21.98
C GLY A 187 6.69 -2.72 -23.39
N LEU A 188 7.96 -3.11 -23.53
CA LEU A 188 8.59 -3.32 -24.83
C LEU A 188 7.94 -4.47 -25.62
N GLY A 189 7.61 -5.58 -24.94
CA GLY A 189 6.91 -6.71 -25.55
C GLY A 189 5.49 -6.36 -26.03
N MET A 190 4.81 -5.47 -25.31
CA MET A 190 3.48 -4.97 -25.68
C MET A 190 3.56 -4.15 -26.96
N LEU A 191 4.55 -3.25 -27.08
CA LEU A 191 4.77 -2.46 -28.30
C LEU A 191 5.07 -3.34 -29.52
N ASN A 192 5.90 -4.37 -29.36
CA ASN A 192 6.24 -5.29 -30.45
C ASN A 192 5.03 -6.14 -30.92
N ASN A 193 4.15 -6.56 -30.01
CA ASN A 193 2.95 -7.33 -30.37
C ASN A 193 1.79 -6.45 -30.88
N SER A 194 1.72 -5.19 -30.47
CA SER A 194 0.65 -4.26 -30.85
C SER A 194 0.56 -4.06 -32.38
N GLY A 195 1.69 -4.15 -33.09
CA GLY A 195 1.73 -4.04 -34.56
C GLY A 195 0.97 -5.13 -35.32
N HIS A 196 0.71 -6.29 -34.70
CA HIS A 196 -0.05 -7.38 -35.31
C HIS A 196 -1.57 -7.26 -35.11
N ILE A 197 -2.01 -6.63 -34.02
CA ILE A 197 -3.42 -6.50 -33.66
C ILE A 197 -4.11 -5.54 -34.64
N TRP A 198 -3.56 -4.34 -34.84
CA TRP A 198 -4.18 -3.32 -35.70
C TRP A 198 -4.24 -3.70 -37.18
N LYS A 199 -3.25 -4.48 -37.68
CA LYS A 199 -3.27 -5.00 -39.06
C LYS A 199 -4.45 -5.93 -39.36
N THR A 200 -5.05 -6.52 -38.33
CA THR A 200 -6.21 -7.41 -38.47
C THR A 200 -7.53 -6.64 -38.54
N PHE A 201 -7.56 -5.40 -38.03
CA PHE A 201 -8.78 -4.58 -37.90
C PHE A 201 -8.87 -3.42 -38.90
N THR A 202 -7.78 -3.05 -39.59
CA THR A 202 -7.77 -1.98 -40.61
C THR A 202 -7.89 -2.48 -42.05
N ARG A 203 -8.57 -3.62 -42.27
CA ARG A 203 -8.88 -4.13 -43.61
C ARG A 203 -10.31 -3.81 -44.02
#